data_AF-A0A7J4NWD2-F1
#
_entry.id   AF-A0A7J4NWD2-F1
#
_cell.length_a   1.000
_cell.length_b   1.000
_cell.length_c   1.000
_cell.angle_alpha   90.00
_cell.angle_beta   90.00
_cell.angle_gamma   90.00
#
_symmetry.space_group_name_H-M   'P 1'
#
loop_
_entity.id
_entity.type
_entity.pdbx_description
1 polymer ?
#
loop_
_entity_poly.entity_id
_entity_poly.type
_entity_poly.pdbx_seq_one_letter_code
_entity_poly.pdbx_strand_id
1 'polypeptide(L)'
;MEEIIDNFIPVAIFILFGLVIPLAIMFIVKQLSPRSKNPEKFTTYESGSVPTGSANMMFNVEYYAYAILFVLFDVELLFLYPWVTVYVN
;
A
#
# COMPACT_ATOMS: atom_id res chain seq x y z
N MET A 1 -30.28 2.18 13.62
CA MET A 1 -29.56 1.39 12.58
C MET A 1 -29.34 2.24 11.33
N GLU A 2 -30.36 2.94 10.84
CA GLU A 2 -30.22 3.94 9.77
C GLU A 2 -29.17 5.02 10.10
N GLU A 3 -29.23 5.64 11.28
CA GLU A 3 -28.26 6.67 11.70
C GLU A 3 -26.80 6.17 11.75
N ILE A 4 -26.58 4.87 12.04
CA ILE A 4 -25.24 4.27 12.00
C ILE A 4 -24.77 4.16 10.55
N ILE A 5 -25.63 3.71 9.65
CA ILE A 5 -25.33 3.55 8.22
C ILE A 5 -25.04 4.92 7.59
N ASP A 6 -25.80 5.94 7.96
CA ASP A 6 -25.61 7.32 7.46
C ASP A 6 -24.21 7.87 7.77
N ASN A 7 -23.64 7.49 8.92
CA ASN A 7 -22.27 7.87 9.28
C ASN A 7 -21.18 7.15 8.44
N PHE A 8 -21.48 5.99 7.87
CA PHE A 8 -20.54 5.24 7.01
C PHE A 8 -20.63 5.63 5.53
N ILE A 9 -21.71 6.29 5.09
CA ILE A 9 -21.86 6.77 3.71
C ILE A 9 -20.69 7.69 3.30
N PRO A 10 -20.27 8.71 4.10
CA PRO A 10 -19.11 9.52 3.79
C PRO A 10 -17.81 8.72 3.65
N VAL A 11 -17.61 7.69 4.48
CA VAL A 11 -16.43 6.81 4.43
C VAL A 11 -16.40 6.02 3.13
N ALA A 12 -17.54 5.44 2.73
CA ALA A 12 -17.65 4.70 1.48
C ALA A 12 -17.39 5.59 0.25
N ILE A 13 -17.93 6.81 0.27
CA ILE A 13 -17.67 7.83 -0.77
C ILE A 13 -16.18 8.17 -0.82
N PHE A 14 -15.53 8.37 0.33
CA PHE A 14 -14.11 8.67 0.39
C PHE A 14 -13.24 7.53 -0.19
N ILE A 15 -13.55 6.28 0.15
CA ILE A 15 -12.87 5.11 -0.43
C ILE A 15 -13.08 5.06 -1.95
N LEU A 16 -14.30 5.31 -2.43
CA LEU A 16 -14.61 5.36 -3.86
C LEU A 16 -13.74 6.40 -4.57
N PHE A 17 -13.69 7.64 -4.08
CA PHE A 17 -12.85 8.69 -4.66
C PHE A 17 -11.36 8.36 -4.56
N GLY A 18 -10.92 7.79 -3.43
CA GLY A 18 -9.53 7.35 -3.20
C GLY A 18 -9.07 6.28 -4.19
N LEU A 19 -9.98 5.48 -4.73
CA LEU A 19 -9.69 4.51 -5.79
C LEU A 19 -9.86 5.12 -7.19
N VAL A 20 -10.96 5.82 -7.44
CA VAL A 20 -11.32 6.33 -8.77
C VAL A 20 -10.34 7.40 -9.25
N ILE A 21 -9.93 8.33 -8.39
CA ILE A 21 -9.08 9.45 -8.79
C ILE A 21 -7.69 8.97 -9.26
N PRO A 22 -6.92 8.15 -8.50
CA PRO A 22 -5.63 7.66 -8.97
C PRO A 22 -5.74 6.83 -10.25
N LEU A 23 -6.75 5.97 -10.37
CA LEU A 23 -6.98 5.16 -11.56
C LEU A 23 -7.32 6.02 -12.78
N ALA A 24 -8.18 7.03 -12.62
CA ALA A 24 -8.52 7.97 -13.69
C ALA A 24 -7.29 8.76 -14.15
N ILE A 25 -6.47 9.25 -13.21
CA ILE A 25 -5.23 9.96 -13.54
C ILE A 25 -4.26 9.04 -14.28
N MET A 26 -4.02 7.81 -13.78
CA MET A 26 -3.15 6.83 -14.46
C MET A 26 -3.67 6.52 -15.87
N PHE A 27 -4.98 6.39 -16.05
CA PHE A 27 -5.60 6.17 -17.37
C PHE A 27 -5.39 7.35 -18.32
N ILE A 28 -5.63 8.57 -17.86
CA ILE A 28 -5.44 9.80 -18.65
C ILE A 28 -3.97 9.95 -19.05
N VAL A 29 -3.04 9.82 -18.10
CA VAL A 29 -1.59 9.90 -18.37
C VAL A 29 -1.16 8.82 -19.36
N LYS A 30 -1.66 7.59 -19.20
CA LYS A 30 -1.38 6.48 -20.12
C LYS A 30 -1.84 6.76 -21.56
N GLN A 31 -2.89 7.57 -21.75
CA GLN A 31 -3.44 7.91 -23.06
C GLN A 31 -2.76 9.13 -23.69
N LEU A 32 -2.41 10.15 -22.89
CA LEU A 32 -1.81 11.40 -23.38
C LEU A 32 -0.29 11.33 -23.52
N SER A 33 0.38 10.51 -22.71
CA SER A 33 1.85 10.47 -22.67
C SER A 33 2.45 9.85 -23.94
N PRO A 34 3.47 10.48 -24.56
CA PRO A 34 4.21 9.88 -25.66
C PRO A 34 4.85 8.56 -25.24
N ARG A 35 4.52 7.47 -25.93
CA ARG A 35 5.12 6.16 -25.66
C ARG A 35 6.33 5.92 -26.54
N SER A 36 7.41 5.50 -25.92
CA SER A 36 8.61 5.06 -26.65
C SER A 36 8.44 3.62 -27.12
N LYS A 37 8.82 3.35 -28.36
CA LYS A 37 8.91 1.99 -28.93
C LYS A 37 10.29 1.35 -28.74
N ASN A 38 11.21 2.01 -28.01
CA ASN A 38 12.55 1.51 -27.81
C ASN A 38 12.52 0.34 -26.80
N PRO A 39 12.90 -0.89 -27.21
CA PRO A 39 12.91 -2.05 -26.30
C PRO A 39 13.84 -1.86 -25.10
N GLU A 40 14.93 -1.10 -25.24
CA GLU A 40 15.88 -0.84 -24.15
C GLU A 40 15.27 -0.05 -22.98
N LYS A 41 14.16 0.66 -23.19
CA LYS A 41 13.46 1.34 -22.08
C LYS A 41 12.63 0.40 -21.21
N PHE A 42 12.45 -0.84 -21.66
CA PHE A 42 11.72 -1.89 -20.96
C PHE A 42 12.66 -2.93 -20.34
N THR A 43 13.97 -2.71 -20.37
CA THR A 43 14.95 -3.56 -19.69
C THR A 43 15.21 -3.07 -18.26
N THR A 44 15.71 -3.96 -17.41
CA THR A 44 16.10 -3.62 -16.03
C THR A 44 17.22 -2.59 -16.02
N TYR A 45 17.08 -1.56 -15.18
CA TYR A 45 18.10 -0.54 -15.01
C TYR A 45 19.33 -1.09 -14.29
N GLU A 46 20.50 -1.01 -14.95
CA GLU A 46 21.81 -1.43 -14.40
C GLU A 46 22.91 -0.42 -14.75
N SER A 47 22.59 0.88 -14.72
CA SER A 47 23.51 1.98 -15.07
C SER A 47 24.20 1.83 -16.44
N GLY A 48 23.53 1.18 -17.40
CA GLY A 48 24.06 0.91 -18.76
C GLY A 48 24.80 -0.43 -18.90
N SER A 49 24.93 -1.20 -17.83
CA SER A 49 25.46 -2.56 -17.86
C SER A 49 24.35 -3.57 -18.15
N VAL A 50 24.71 -4.74 -18.70
CA VAL A 50 23.76 -5.85 -18.82
C VAL A 50 23.57 -6.47 -17.43
N PRO A 51 22.33 -6.65 -16.94
CA PRO A 51 22.10 -7.33 -15.67
C PRO A 51 22.74 -8.73 -15.68
N THR A 52 23.57 -9.01 -14.67
CA THR A 52 24.25 -10.29 -14.54
C THR A 52 23.94 -10.93 -13.19
N GLY A 53 23.96 -12.26 -13.15
CA GLY A 53 23.68 -13.01 -11.93
C GLY A 53 22.18 -13.24 -11.67
N SER A 54 21.88 -13.76 -10.47
CA SER A 54 20.52 -14.02 -10.03
C SER A 54 20.02 -12.88 -9.15
N ALA A 55 18.79 -12.43 -9.36
CA ALA A 55 18.11 -11.48 -8.47
C ALA A 55 17.61 -12.13 -7.16
N ASN A 56 17.88 -13.42 -6.93
CA ASN A 56 17.55 -14.10 -5.70
C ASN A 56 18.64 -13.84 -4.66
N MET A 57 18.42 -12.82 -3.83
CA MET A 57 19.24 -12.55 -2.66
C MET A 57 18.50 -12.96 -1.38
N MET A 58 19.26 -13.46 -0.41
CA MET A 58 18.73 -13.69 0.94
C MET A 58 18.46 -12.33 1.57
N PHE A 59 17.19 -12.03 1.84
CA PHE A 59 16.84 -10.85 2.61
C PHE A 59 17.23 -11.06 4.08
N ASN A 60 17.69 -9.98 4.68
CA ASN A 60 18.03 -9.90 6.10
C ASN A 60 16.86 -10.35 6.99
N VAL A 61 17.13 -11.21 7.97
CA VAL A 61 16.11 -11.79 8.88
C VAL A 61 15.45 -10.71 9.75
N GLU A 62 16.10 -9.58 9.90
CA GLU A 62 15.62 -8.42 10.64
C GLU A 62 14.25 -7.95 10.13
N TYR A 63 13.97 -7.99 8.83
CA TYR A 63 12.65 -7.65 8.28
C TYR A 63 11.54 -8.56 8.80
N TYR A 64 11.84 -9.84 8.97
CA TYR A 64 10.89 -10.81 9.53
C TYR A 64 10.65 -10.58 11.01
N ALA A 65 11.72 -10.28 11.78
CA ALA A 65 11.59 -9.91 13.18
C ALA A 65 10.72 -8.66 13.38
N TYR A 66 10.89 -7.63 12.54
CA TYR A 66 10.05 -6.43 12.56
C TYR A 66 8.59 -6.75 12.22
N ALA A 67 8.33 -7.62 11.25
CA ALA A 67 6.97 -8.01 10.87
C ALA A 67 6.24 -8.77 12.00
N ILE A 68 6.90 -9.74 12.65
CA ILE A 68 6.32 -10.44 13.81
C ILE A 68 6.05 -9.46 14.94
N LEU A 69 7.03 -8.61 15.26
CA LEU A 69 6.91 -7.64 16.34
C LEU A 69 5.74 -6.68 16.09
N PHE A 70 5.57 -6.20 14.86
CA PHE A 70 4.45 -5.35 14.45
C PHE A 70 3.11 -6.07 14.66
N VAL A 71 2.97 -7.31 14.18
CA VAL A 71 1.72 -8.09 14.34
C VAL A 71 1.41 -8.35 15.83
N LEU A 72 2.44 -8.66 16.61
CA LEU A 72 2.30 -8.87 18.05
C LEU A 72 1.78 -7.60 18.73
N PHE A 73 2.39 -6.45 18.47
CA PHE A 73 1.93 -5.18 19.03
C PHE A 73 0.54 -4.75 18.53
N ASP A 74 0.21 -5.01 17.26
CA ASP A 74 -1.12 -4.71 16.71
C ASP A 74 -2.22 -5.50 17.44
N VAL A 75 -1.95 -6.77 17.73
CA VAL A 75 -2.84 -7.62 18.54
C VAL A 75 -2.88 -7.15 20.00
N GLU A 76 -1.77 -6.73 20.60
CA GLU A 76 -1.77 -6.16 21.95
C GLU A 76 -2.61 -4.88 22.03
N LEU A 77 -2.53 -4.01 21.03
CA LEU A 77 -3.35 -2.80 20.96
C LEU A 77 -4.85 -3.14 20.92
N LEU A 78 -5.26 -4.19 20.18
CA LEU A 78 -6.65 -4.67 20.17
C LEU A 78 -7.15 -4.99 21.58
N PHE A 79 -6.31 -5.56 22.45
CA PHE A 79 -6.67 -5.84 23.85
C PHE A 79 -6.63 -4.60 24.75
N LEU A 80 -5.76 -3.63 24.47
CA LEU A 80 -5.68 -2.39 25.23
C LEU A 80 -6.84 -1.43 24.93
N TYR A 81 -7.40 -1.45 23.71
CA TYR A 81 -8.50 -0.55 23.31
C TYR A 81 -9.72 -0.61 24.26
N PRO A 82 -10.29 -1.79 24.59
CA PRO A 82 -11.40 -1.86 25.55
C PRO A 82 -11.05 -1.29 26.92
N TRP A 83 -9.85 -1.59 27.43
CA TRP A 83 -9.37 -1.06 28.72
C TRP A 83 -9.32 0.48 28.70
N VAL A 84 -8.74 1.07 27.64
CA VAL A 84 -8.69 2.54 27.47
C VAL A 84 -10.10 3.13 27.45
N THR A 85 -11.03 2.53 26.70
CA THR A 85 -12.39 3.08 26.56
C THR A 85 -13.21 3.03 27.86
N VAL A 86 -12.89 2.10 28.77
CA VAL A 86 -13.64 1.91 30.03
C VAL A 86 -13.05 2.73 31.18
N TYR A 87 -11.72 2.84 31.28
CA TYR A 87 -11.05 3.42 32.46
C TYR A 87 -10.56 4.86 32.28
N VAL A 88 -10.58 5.42 31.05
CA VAL A 88 -10.12 6.79 30.79
C VAL A 88 -11.26 7.82 30.85
N ASN A 89 -12.53 7.38 30.87
CA ASN A 89 -13.70 8.20 31.22
C ASN A 89 -14.02 8.08 32.71
#